data_AF-A0A949QX53-F1
#
_entry.id   AF-A0A949QX53-F1
#
_cell.length_a   1.000
_cell.length_b   1.000
_cell.length_c   1.000
_cell.angle_alpha   90.00
_cell.angle_beta   90.00
_cell.angle_gamma   90.00
#
_symmetry.space_group_name_H-M   'P 1'
#
loop_
_entity.id
_entity.type
_entity.pdbx_description
1 polymer ?
#
loop_
_entity_poly.entity_id
_entity_poly.type
_entity_poly.pdbx_seq_one_letter_code
_entity_poly.pdbx_strand_id
1 'polypeptide(L)'
;MFKRIPGILMRGHRVASAPSRDYPYSALEKQKPYFKALGLDLYDYFTGTLNISIAPLTFEMTKPEFTFRLVEWTDLHPPETFSLSRCFVIFKGIHYPGWVYYPHPETKKRHFQNPSLLEAIAMRIPEITYGDSLEAAVNLDEITLRAG
;
A
#
# COMPACT_ATOMS: atom_id res chain seq x y z
N MET A 1 -2.26 18.28 -2.69
CA MET A 1 -3.74 18.35 -2.87
C MET A 1 -4.29 16.94 -3.02
N PHE A 2 -5.39 16.57 -2.35
CA PHE A 2 -5.97 15.23 -2.50
C PHE A 2 -6.92 15.13 -3.70
N LYS A 3 -6.78 14.07 -4.51
CA LYS A 3 -7.69 13.75 -5.63
C LYS A 3 -8.35 12.39 -5.39
N ARG A 4 -9.67 12.36 -5.49
CA ARG A 4 -10.47 11.12 -5.46
C ARG A 4 -10.45 10.47 -6.83
N ILE A 5 -10.20 9.17 -6.84
CA ILE A 5 -10.27 8.33 -8.03
C ILE A 5 -11.10 7.08 -7.71
N PRO A 6 -11.93 6.62 -8.65
CA PRO A 6 -12.66 5.38 -8.47
C PRO A 6 -11.69 4.20 -8.45
N GLY A 7 -12.04 3.16 -7.72
CA GLY A 7 -11.32 1.91 -7.72
C GLY A 7 -12.16 0.71 -7.32
N ILE A 8 -11.63 -0.47 -7.62
CA ILE A 8 -12.23 -1.75 -7.27
C ILE A 8 -11.30 -2.49 -6.32
N LEU A 9 -11.81 -3.00 -5.20
CA LEU A 9 -11.02 -3.81 -4.29
C LEU A 9 -10.72 -5.18 -4.90
N MET A 10 -9.45 -5.43 -5.18
CA MET A 10 -8.96 -6.66 -5.78
C MET A 10 -8.42 -7.63 -4.74
N ARG A 11 -8.47 -8.92 -5.06
CA ARG A 11 -7.79 -9.95 -4.29
C ARG A 11 -6.31 -9.96 -4.64
N GLY A 12 -5.45 -9.59 -3.69
CA GLY A 12 -4.01 -9.74 -3.80
C GLY A 12 -3.50 -11.13 -3.40
N HIS A 13 -2.17 -11.29 -3.37
CA HIS A 13 -1.48 -12.53 -2.97
C HIS A 13 -1.47 -12.80 -1.45
N ARG A 14 -2.04 -11.90 -0.64
CA ARG A 14 -2.09 -11.96 0.84
C ARG A 14 -0.73 -11.95 1.55
N VAL A 15 0.35 -11.65 0.83
CA VAL A 15 1.73 -11.59 1.37
C VAL A 15 1.86 -10.57 2.51
N ALA A 16 1.23 -9.40 2.36
CA ALA A 16 1.25 -8.37 3.39
C ALA A 16 0.37 -8.70 4.61
N SER A 17 -0.65 -9.54 4.46
CA SER A 17 -1.67 -9.76 5.50
C SER A 17 -1.64 -11.13 6.16
N ALA A 18 -0.89 -12.09 5.61
CA ALA A 18 -0.84 -13.46 6.11
C ALA A 18 0.47 -14.15 5.70
N PRO A 19 0.82 -15.27 6.35
CA PRO A 19 1.80 -16.21 5.79
C PRO A 19 1.47 -16.55 4.33
N SER A 20 2.51 -16.64 3.52
CA SER A 20 2.42 -16.96 2.10
C SER A 20 3.48 -17.98 1.73
N ARG A 21 3.52 -18.39 0.46
CA ARG A 21 4.56 -19.30 -0.03
C ARG A 21 5.97 -18.73 0.18
N ASP A 22 6.09 -17.40 0.11
CA ASP A 22 7.40 -16.73 0.13
C ASP A 22 7.81 -16.30 1.54
N TYR A 23 6.85 -16.21 2.49
CA TYR A 23 7.10 -15.81 3.88
C TYR A 23 6.24 -16.62 4.86
N PRO A 24 6.82 -17.16 5.95
CA PRO A 24 6.04 -17.88 6.95
C PRO A 24 5.21 -16.97 7.88
N TYR A 25 5.18 -15.65 7.62
CA TYR A 25 4.52 -14.60 8.39
C TYR A 25 3.94 -13.50 7.49
N SER A 26 3.15 -12.59 8.06
CA SER A 26 2.76 -11.34 7.39
C SER A 26 3.99 -10.44 7.20
N ALA A 27 4.23 -10.00 5.95
CA ALA A 27 5.31 -9.06 5.67
C ALA A 27 5.13 -7.73 6.43
N LEU A 28 3.89 -7.20 6.44
CA LEU A 28 3.63 -5.92 7.11
C LEU A 28 3.80 -6.01 8.62
N GLU A 29 3.44 -7.14 9.24
CA GLU A 29 3.68 -7.39 10.67
C GLU A 29 5.17 -7.27 11.02
N LYS A 30 6.05 -7.86 10.19
CA LYS A 30 7.50 -7.75 10.38
C LYS A 30 8.07 -6.38 10.07
N GLN A 31 7.47 -5.63 9.15
CA GLN A 31 7.90 -4.29 8.78
C GLN A 31 7.49 -3.21 9.81
N LYS A 32 6.33 -3.38 10.48
CA LYS A 32 5.77 -2.41 11.45
C LYS A 32 6.77 -1.92 12.51
N PRO A 33 7.57 -2.78 13.18
CA PRO A 33 8.58 -2.32 14.15
C PRO A 33 9.61 -1.36 13.54
N TYR A 34 10.07 -1.63 12.31
CA TYR A 34 11.05 -0.80 11.61
C TYR A 34 10.45 0.54 11.19
N PHE A 35 9.24 0.53 10.60
CA PHE A 35 8.56 1.77 10.21
C PHE A 35 8.30 2.67 11.42
N LYS A 36 7.91 2.08 12.55
CA LYS A 36 7.73 2.82 13.81
C LYS A 36 9.02 3.46 14.29
N ALA A 37 10.13 2.71 14.29
CA ALA A 37 11.44 3.25 14.65
C ALA A 37 11.91 4.37 13.70
N LEU A 38 11.47 4.34 12.45
CA LEU A 38 11.76 5.33 11.42
C LEU A 38 10.77 6.52 11.37
N GLY A 39 9.80 6.57 12.29
CA GLY A 39 8.90 7.72 12.48
C GLY A 39 7.47 7.53 11.99
N LEU A 40 7.08 6.34 11.53
CA LEU A 40 5.70 6.03 11.10
C LEU A 40 5.11 4.87 11.92
N ASP A 41 4.20 5.19 12.84
CA ASP A 41 3.47 4.18 13.61
C ASP A 41 2.24 3.68 12.85
N LEU A 42 2.23 2.37 12.52
CA LEU A 42 1.13 1.70 11.83
C LEU A 42 0.39 0.67 12.71
N TYR A 43 0.61 0.66 14.03
CA TYR A 43 0.02 -0.36 14.91
C TYR A 43 -1.51 -0.29 14.97
N ASP A 44 -2.10 0.91 14.88
CA ASP A 44 -3.56 1.11 14.84
C ASP A 44 -4.18 0.75 13.47
N TYR A 45 -3.36 0.49 12.46
CA TYR A 45 -3.80 0.13 11.11
C TYR A 45 -3.93 -1.38 10.96
N PHE A 46 -4.83 -1.80 10.06
CA PHE A 46 -4.99 -3.21 9.74
C PHE A 46 -3.66 -3.82 9.26
N THR A 47 -3.33 -5.02 9.74
CA THR A 47 -2.11 -5.73 9.34
C THR A 47 -2.32 -6.39 7.98
N GLY A 48 -2.33 -5.56 6.94
CA GLY A 48 -2.43 -5.95 5.54
C GLY A 48 -2.54 -4.75 4.61
N THR A 49 -2.47 -5.00 3.29
CA THR A 49 -2.73 -4.01 2.26
C THR A 49 -4.04 -4.30 1.53
N LEU A 50 -4.79 -3.25 1.24
CA LEU A 50 -5.89 -3.25 0.30
C LEU A 50 -5.31 -3.07 -1.10
N ASN A 51 -5.60 -3.99 -2.01
CA ASN A 51 -5.17 -3.91 -3.40
C ASN A 51 -6.29 -3.24 -4.20
N ILE A 52 -6.13 -1.98 -4.57
CA ILE A 52 -7.16 -1.18 -5.23
C ILE A 52 -6.79 -1.02 -6.70
N SER A 53 -7.58 -1.61 -7.60
CA SER A 53 -7.42 -1.34 -9.03
C SER A 53 -7.98 0.04 -9.34
N ILE A 54 -7.16 0.92 -9.90
CA ILE A 54 -7.52 2.27 -10.33
C ILE A 54 -7.59 2.39 -11.87
N ALA A 55 -7.63 1.26 -12.58
CA ALA A 55 -7.70 1.23 -14.03
C ALA A 55 -8.87 2.09 -14.57
N PRO A 56 -8.70 2.80 -15.70
CA PRO A 56 -7.54 2.78 -16.58
C PRO A 56 -6.39 3.69 -16.12
N LEU A 57 -6.46 4.30 -14.93
CA LEU A 57 -5.36 5.13 -14.45
C LEU A 57 -4.18 4.26 -14.01
N THR A 58 -2.98 4.84 -14.12
CA THR A 58 -1.76 4.35 -13.50
C THR A 58 -1.23 5.40 -12.54
N PHE A 59 -0.35 5.00 -11.63
CA PHE A 59 0.28 5.92 -10.69
C PHE A 59 1.80 5.75 -10.62
N GLU A 60 2.46 6.83 -10.22
CA GLU A 60 3.89 6.88 -9.95
C GLU A 60 4.10 7.57 -8.60
N MET A 61 4.93 6.96 -7.73
CA MET A 61 5.30 7.53 -6.44
C MET A 61 6.43 8.54 -6.63
N THR A 62 6.12 9.84 -6.64
CA THR A 62 7.07 10.89 -7.04
C THR A 62 7.73 11.59 -5.86
N LYS A 63 6.95 11.98 -4.84
CA LYS A 63 7.45 12.71 -3.68
C LYS A 63 6.75 12.24 -2.39
N PRO A 64 6.93 10.97 -1.99
CA PRO A 64 6.28 10.41 -0.82
C PRO A 64 6.66 11.15 0.46
N GLU A 65 5.72 11.23 1.42
CA GLU A 65 5.98 11.76 2.77
C GLU A 65 7.08 10.97 3.48
N PHE A 66 7.09 9.64 3.36
CA PHE A 66 8.13 8.78 3.91
C PHE A 66 8.82 7.96 2.83
N THR A 67 10.16 7.87 2.91
CA THR A 67 10.94 6.88 2.16
C THR A 67 11.94 6.20 3.09
N PHE A 68 11.68 4.94 3.39
CA PHE A 68 12.53 4.09 4.20
C PHE A 68 13.42 3.24 3.28
N ARG A 69 14.70 3.60 3.20
CA ARG A 69 15.66 2.96 2.29
C ARG A 69 16.28 1.74 2.95
N LEU A 70 16.38 0.65 2.18
CA LEU A 70 17.12 -0.56 2.54
C LEU A 70 16.76 -1.10 3.94
N VAL A 71 15.48 -1.25 4.22
CA VAL A 71 15.00 -1.81 5.48
C VAL A 71 15.23 -3.32 5.50
N GLU A 72 16.05 -3.77 6.47
CA GLU A 72 16.35 -5.18 6.74
C GLU A 72 15.28 -5.80 7.65
N TRP A 73 14.08 -6.01 7.11
CA TRP A 73 12.94 -6.53 7.87
C TRP A 73 12.88 -8.07 7.93
N THR A 74 13.77 -8.76 7.20
CA THR A 74 13.87 -10.23 7.15
C THR A 74 15.23 -10.68 6.63
N ASP A 75 15.67 -11.87 7.04
CA ASP A 75 16.89 -12.52 6.53
C ASP A 75 16.66 -13.32 5.23
N LEU A 76 15.43 -13.37 4.71
CA LEU A 76 15.07 -14.20 3.55
C LEU A 76 15.50 -13.60 2.21
N HIS A 77 15.75 -12.29 2.17
CA HIS A 77 16.16 -11.56 0.97
C HIS A 77 16.93 -10.29 1.35
N PRO A 78 17.63 -9.65 0.40
CA PRO A 78 18.28 -8.37 0.65
C PRO A 78 17.28 -7.29 1.13
N PRO A 79 17.75 -6.26 1.86
CA PRO A 79 16.92 -5.15 2.30
C PRO A 79 16.13 -4.47 1.17
N GLU A 80 14.96 -3.95 1.53
CA GLU A 80 14.00 -3.38 0.58
C GLU A 80 13.73 -1.90 0.88
N THR A 81 13.42 -1.13 -0.17
CA THR A 81 13.02 0.28 0.00
C THR A 81 11.50 0.42 -0.06
N PHE A 82 10.95 1.20 0.85
CA PHE A 82 9.52 1.47 0.96
C PHE A 82 9.25 2.96 0.91
N SER A 83 8.28 3.37 0.10
CA SER A 83 7.73 4.72 0.13
C SER A 83 6.29 4.68 0.60
N LEU A 84 5.93 5.63 1.45
CA LEU A 84 4.57 5.80 1.92
C LEU A 84 4.08 7.22 1.65
N SER A 85 2.88 7.30 1.08
CA SER A 85 2.21 8.56 0.79
C SER A 85 0.84 8.58 1.45
N ARG A 86 0.47 9.72 2.04
CA ARG A 86 -0.79 9.83 2.77
C ARG A 86 -1.99 9.67 1.82
N CYS A 87 -3.01 8.92 2.25
CA CYS A 87 -4.23 8.73 1.48
C CYS A 87 -5.47 8.53 2.35
N PHE A 88 -6.63 8.45 1.71
CA PHE A 88 -7.85 7.95 2.30
C PHE A 88 -8.47 6.89 1.41
N VAL A 89 -8.99 5.83 2.03
CA VAL A 89 -9.91 4.90 1.36
C VAL A 89 -11.32 5.34 1.71
N ILE A 90 -12.17 5.54 0.70
CA ILE A 90 -13.54 6.02 0.87
C ILE A 90 -14.47 4.87 0.50
N PHE A 91 -15.22 4.36 1.46
CA PHE A 91 -16.14 3.25 1.27
C PHE A 91 -17.49 3.59 1.91
N LYS A 92 -18.58 3.44 1.15
CA LYS A 92 -19.94 3.84 1.56
C LYS A 92 -20.01 5.28 2.12
N GLY A 93 -19.21 6.19 1.56
CA GLY A 93 -19.13 7.60 1.98
C GLY A 93 -18.30 7.88 3.24
N ILE A 94 -17.75 6.85 3.88
CA ILE A 94 -16.89 6.98 5.08
C ILE A 94 -15.42 7.06 4.65
N HIS A 95 -14.68 8.02 5.20
CA HIS A 95 -13.26 8.21 4.96
C HIS A 95 -12.42 7.44 5.99
N TYR A 96 -11.61 6.51 5.51
CA TYR A 96 -10.67 5.74 6.31
C TYR A 96 -9.25 6.25 6.02
N PRO A 97 -8.59 6.91 6.98
CA PRO A 97 -7.18 7.27 6.88
C PRO A 97 -6.30 6.09 6.51
N GLY A 98 -5.33 6.34 5.65
CA GLY A 98 -4.43 5.33 5.13
C GLY A 98 -3.12 5.89 4.58
N TRP A 99 -2.32 4.96 4.10
CA TRP A 99 -1.06 5.20 3.42
C TRP A 99 -1.03 4.37 2.15
N VAL A 100 -0.77 5.00 1.00
CA VAL A 100 -0.32 4.27 -0.18
C VAL A 100 1.02 3.66 0.18
N TYR A 101 1.11 2.35 0.11
CA TYR A 101 2.29 1.57 0.45
C TYR A 101 2.96 1.12 -0.85
N TYR A 102 4.18 1.60 -1.08
CA TYR A 102 4.91 1.35 -2.31
C TYR A 102 6.26 0.68 -2.02
N PRO A 103 6.35 -0.67 -2.12
CA PRO A 103 7.61 -1.37 -2.10
C PRO A 103 8.31 -1.19 -3.45
N HIS A 104 9.54 -0.67 -3.45
CA HIS A 104 10.25 -0.32 -4.68
C HIS A 104 10.67 -1.57 -5.48
N PRO A 105 10.26 -1.70 -6.76
CA PRO A 105 10.51 -2.89 -7.57
C PRO A 105 12.00 -3.13 -7.82
N GLU A 106 12.81 -2.06 -7.88
CA GLU A 106 14.27 -2.13 -8.05
C GLU A 106 14.95 -2.99 -6.97
N THR A 107 14.38 -3.01 -5.76
CA THR A 107 14.87 -3.81 -4.64
C THR A 107 14.17 -5.18 -4.51
N LYS A 108 13.02 -5.37 -5.19
CA LYS A 108 12.25 -6.63 -5.23
C LYS A 108 12.60 -7.42 -6.49
N LYS A 109 13.53 -8.37 -6.40
CA LYS A 109 14.02 -9.17 -7.55
C LYS A 109 12.96 -9.98 -8.33
N ARG A 110 11.66 -10.01 -7.94
CA ARG A 110 10.65 -10.91 -8.54
C ARG A 110 9.19 -10.43 -8.51
N HIS A 111 8.85 -9.17 -8.74
CA HIS A 111 7.42 -8.81 -8.92
C HIS A 111 7.21 -7.69 -9.94
N PHE A 112 6.61 -8.03 -11.08
CA PHE A 112 6.00 -7.05 -11.98
C PHE A 112 4.77 -6.47 -11.28
N GLN A 113 4.87 -5.24 -10.78
CA GLN A 113 3.71 -4.53 -10.23
C GLN A 113 2.84 -4.04 -11.38
N ASN A 114 1.54 -4.38 -11.33
CA ASN A 114 0.56 -3.76 -12.20
C ASN A 114 0.51 -2.26 -11.86
N PRO A 115 0.82 -1.34 -12.81
CA PRO A 115 0.90 0.10 -12.52
C PRO A 115 -0.45 0.74 -12.19
N SER A 116 -1.55 0.03 -12.43
CA SER A 116 -2.91 0.41 -12.02
C SER A 116 -3.33 -0.20 -10.68
N LEU A 117 -2.47 -0.94 -9.99
CA LEU A 117 -2.80 -1.56 -8.70
C LEU A 117 -2.17 -0.75 -7.56
N LEU A 118 -2.99 0.02 -6.87
CA LEU A 118 -2.60 0.81 -5.71
C LEU A 118 -2.73 -0.05 -4.44
N GLU A 119 -1.63 -0.28 -3.75
CA GLU A 119 -1.65 -0.90 -2.42
C GLU A 119 -1.84 0.17 -1.33
N ALA A 120 -2.86 0.01 -0.48
CA ALA A 120 -3.14 0.93 0.62
C ALA A 120 -3.17 0.20 1.96
N ILE A 121 -2.42 0.70 2.94
CA ILE A 121 -2.57 0.34 4.35
C ILE A 121 -3.60 1.30 4.94
N ALA A 122 -4.72 0.79 5.44
CA ALA A 122 -5.79 1.62 5.97
C ALA A 122 -6.25 1.13 7.35
N MET A 123 -6.96 1.97 8.08
CA MET A 123 -7.74 1.51 9.22
C MET A 123 -8.72 0.41 8.79
N ARG A 124 -9.12 -0.46 9.73
CA ARG A 124 -10.06 -1.54 9.43
C ARG A 124 -11.37 -0.95 8.88
N ILE A 125 -11.75 -1.41 7.69
CA ILE A 125 -13.01 -1.03 7.03
C ILE A 125 -14.03 -2.14 7.28
N PRO A 126 -15.11 -1.89 8.03
CA PRO A 126 -16.16 -2.88 8.25
C PRO A 126 -16.83 -3.28 6.94
N GLU A 127 -17.17 -4.57 6.82
CA GLU A 127 -17.99 -5.14 5.74
C GLU A 127 -17.42 -5.03 4.31
N ILE A 128 -16.23 -4.48 4.11
CA ILE A 128 -15.63 -4.40 2.77
C ILE A 128 -15.24 -5.80 2.28
N THR A 129 -15.54 -6.10 1.03
CA THR A 129 -15.30 -7.38 0.38
C THR A 129 -14.67 -7.20 -1.00
N TYR A 130 -14.03 -8.26 -1.51
CA TYR A 130 -13.43 -8.21 -2.85
C TYR A 130 -14.50 -7.98 -3.92
N GLY A 131 -14.17 -7.14 -4.90
CA GLY A 131 -15.10 -6.71 -5.95
C GLY A 131 -15.87 -5.44 -5.60
N ASP A 132 -15.85 -4.99 -4.35
CA ASP A 132 -16.52 -3.74 -3.96
C ASP A 132 -15.90 -2.53 -4.66
N SER A 133 -16.80 -1.62 -5.08
CA SER A 133 -16.43 -0.30 -5.56
C SER A 133 -16.13 0.63 -4.39
N LEU A 134 -15.06 1.41 -4.52
CA LEU A 134 -14.61 2.38 -3.52
C LEU A 134 -13.94 3.57 -4.23
N GLU A 135 -13.58 4.60 -3.48
CA GLU A 135 -12.69 5.64 -3.99
C GLU A 135 -11.38 5.66 -3.19
N ALA A 136 -10.26 5.91 -3.87
CA ALA A 136 -9.00 6.26 -3.24
C ALA A 136 -8.79 7.77 -3.36
N ALA A 137 -8.54 8.45 -2.25
CA ALA A 137 -8.09 9.84 -2.25
C ALA A 137 -6.57 9.86 -2.08
N VAL A 138 -5.83 10.17 -3.15
CA VAL A 138 -4.36 10.20 -3.18
C VAL A 138 -3.83 11.64 -3.13
N ASN A 139 -2.67 11.85 -2.49
CA ASN A 139 -2.03 13.16 -2.48
C ASN A 139 -1.28 13.41 -3.80
N LEU A 140 -1.76 14.33 -4.63
CA LEU A 140 -1.13 14.69 -5.91
C LEU A 140 0.22 15.40 -5.78
N ASP A 141 0.55 15.89 -4.57
CA ASP A 141 1.87 16.47 -4.33
C ASP A 141 2.94 15.38 -4.17
N GLU A 142 2.50 14.13 -3.97
CA GLU A 142 3.34 12.96 -3.67
C GLU A 142 3.20 11.85 -4.71
N ILE A 143 2.05 11.78 -5.40
CA ILE A 143 1.70 10.77 -6.40
C ILE A 143 1.28 11.44 -7.70
N THR A 144 1.89 11.03 -8.80
CA THR A 144 1.46 11.41 -10.15
C THR A 144 0.50 10.36 -10.69
N LEU A 145 -0.66 10.80 -11.18
CA LEU A 145 -1.62 9.94 -11.88
C LEU A 145 -1.48 10.14 -13.39
N ARG A 146 -1.55 9.06 -14.16
CA ARG A 146 -1.51 9.07 -15.62
C ARG A 146 -2.67 8.27 -16.19
N ALA A 147 -3.13 8.63 -17.39
CA ALA A 147 -3.96 7.74 -18.18
C ALA A 147 -3.09 6.55 -18.63
N GLY A 148 -3.58 5.32 -18.46
CA GLY A 148 -2.96 4.11 -18.98
C GLY A 148 -3.29 3.85 -20.43
#